data_AF-A0A0Q0CMZ5-F1
#
_entry.id   AF-A0A0Q0CMZ5-F1
#
_cell.length_a   1.000
_cell.length_b   1.000
_cell.length_c   1.000
_cell.angle_alpha   90.00
_cell.angle_beta   90.00
_cell.angle_gamma   90.00
#
_symmetry.space_group_name_H-M   'P 1'
#
loop_
_entity.id
_entity.type
_entity.pdbx_description
1 polymer ?
#
loop_
_entity_poly.entity_id
_entity_poly.type
_entity_poly.pdbx_seq_one_letter_code
_entity_poly.pdbx_strand_id
1 'polypeptide(L)'
;MKSVALFPLILALSGCAGLDQAMSVTNGVIDQAGDVLSGDFRGLTDAKQTTLTEIWADWQTNEVTAKEKWDARTLIIPGVVQRITKTDTVVGQNQIAVIFSDPSNPKCTGQGLTRDDLLVNKKKISNFKKGDRILVKGVLGTSESKWTDNDSCWLSFDKAEFTLQK
;
A
#
# COMPACT_ATOMS: atom_id res chain seq x y z
N MET A 1 -33.71 16.11 59.63
CA MET A 1 -32.39 15.47 59.57
C MET A 1 -32.09 15.21 58.08
N LYS A 2 -31.54 16.21 57.36
CA LYS A 2 -30.16 16.25 56.80
C LYS A 2 -29.76 14.92 56.12
N SER A 3 -30.07 14.78 54.84
CA SER A 3 -29.22 15.09 53.66
C SER A 3 -28.09 14.09 53.45
N VAL A 4 -28.22 13.24 52.43
CA VAL A 4 -27.09 12.54 51.78
C VAL A 4 -27.31 12.65 50.27
N ALA A 5 -26.28 13.18 49.63
CA ALA A 5 -26.27 13.73 48.28
C ALA A 5 -26.30 12.65 47.19
N LEU A 6 -27.08 12.90 46.13
CA LEU A 6 -26.84 12.34 44.81
C LEU A 6 -25.52 12.90 44.27
N PHE A 7 -24.52 12.04 44.11
CA PHE A 7 -23.35 12.31 43.28
C PHE A 7 -23.65 11.82 41.85
N PRO A 8 -23.70 12.69 40.83
CA PRO A 8 -23.54 12.25 39.46
C PRO A 8 -22.05 12.03 39.22
N LEU A 9 -21.62 10.78 39.03
CA LEU A 9 -20.30 10.51 38.48
C LEU A 9 -20.36 10.90 36.99
N ILE A 10 -19.91 12.13 36.71
CA ILE A 10 -19.62 12.64 35.39
C ILE A 10 -18.52 11.73 34.80
N LEU A 11 -18.92 10.71 34.03
CA LEU A 11 -18.02 10.00 33.14
C LEU A 11 -17.63 10.98 32.04
N ALA A 12 -16.45 11.56 32.25
CA ALA A 12 -15.77 12.42 31.32
C ALA A 12 -15.80 11.82 29.90
N LEU A 13 -16.44 12.55 28.99
CA LEU A 13 -16.19 12.51 27.57
C LEU A 13 -14.74 12.94 27.32
N SER A 14 -13.79 12.03 27.48
CA SER A 14 -12.42 12.21 26.99
C SER A 14 -12.10 11.05 26.05
N GLY A 15 -12.39 11.26 24.77
CA GLY A 15 -12.09 10.26 23.75
C GLY A 15 -12.34 10.69 22.30
N CYS A 16 -12.45 11.99 21.99
CA CYS A 16 -12.45 12.46 20.60
C CYS A 16 -11.03 12.45 20.03
N ALA A 17 -10.44 11.26 19.92
CA ALA A 17 -9.23 11.00 19.13
C ALA A 17 -9.37 9.72 18.27
N GLY A 18 -10.57 9.11 18.24
CA GLY A 18 -10.81 7.82 17.59
C GLY A 18 -11.43 7.86 16.19
N LEU A 19 -11.85 9.02 15.68
CA LEU A 19 -12.55 9.10 14.39
C LEU A 19 -11.63 8.86 13.19
N ASP A 20 -10.39 9.36 13.21
CA ASP A 20 -9.43 9.14 12.10
C ASP A 20 -8.88 7.70 12.06
N GLN A 21 -8.77 7.03 13.21
CA GLN A 21 -8.34 5.63 13.24
C GLN A 21 -9.48 4.67 12.84
N ALA A 22 -10.71 4.95 13.28
CA ALA A 22 -11.87 4.13 12.89
C ALA A 22 -12.11 4.18 11.37
N MET A 23 -12.03 5.37 10.74
CA MET A 23 -12.19 5.47 9.28
C MET A 23 -11.08 4.76 8.50
N SER A 24 -9.84 4.71 9.00
CA SER A 24 -8.78 3.94 8.35
C SER A 24 -9.02 2.43 8.41
N VAL A 25 -9.62 1.93 9.50
CA VAL A 25 -9.96 0.50 9.64
C VAL A 25 -11.19 0.17 8.79
N THR A 26 -12.18 1.05 8.74
CA THR A 26 -13.39 0.85 7.91
C THR A 26 -13.05 0.84 6.42
N ASN A 27 -12.14 1.71 5.95
CA ASN A 27 -11.70 1.68 4.55
C ASN A 27 -10.98 0.37 4.19
N GLY A 28 -10.10 -0.13 5.06
CA GLY A 28 -9.42 -1.41 4.83
C GLY A 28 -10.39 -2.59 4.73
N VAL A 29 -11.46 -2.61 5.54
CA VAL A 29 -12.51 -3.65 5.47
C VAL A 29 -13.37 -3.51 4.22
N ILE A 30 -13.68 -2.29 3.78
CA ILE A 30 -14.46 -2.04 2.56
C ILE A 30 -13.66 -2.44 1.31
N ASP A 31 -12.37 -2.10 1.25
CA ASP A 31 -11.48 -2.48 0.16
C ASP A 31 -11.34 -4.01 0.09
N GLN A 32 -11.19 -4.67 1.25
CA GLN A 32 -11.14 -6.13 1.35
C GLN A 32 -12.44 -6.80 0.90
N ALA A 33 -13.61 -6.21 1.23
CA ALA A 33 -14.90 -6.71 0.77
C ALA A 33 -15.11 -6.52 -0.75
N GLY A 34 -14.68 -5.37 -1.29
CA GLY A 34 -14.72 -5.11 -2.73
C GLY A 34 -13.79 -6.03 -3.53
N ASP A 35 -12.64 -6.37 -2.96
CA ASP A 35 -11.68 -7.31 -3.52
C ASP A 35 -12.24 -8.74 -3.61
N VAL A 36 -12.90 -9.21 -2.54
CA VAL A 36 -13.58 -10.51 -2.54
C VAL A 36 -14.71 -10.58 -3.57
N LEU A 37 -15.52 -9.52 -3.68
CA LEU A 37 -16.62 -9.47 -4.64
C LEU A 37 -16.14 -9.39 -6.10
N SER A 38 -14.93 -8.89 -6.34
CA SER A 38 -14.29 -8.86 -7.66
C SER A 38 -13.43 -10.09 -7.96
N GLY A 39 -13.38 -11.06 -7.04
CA GLY A 39 -12.63 -12.31 -7.19
C GLY A 39 -11.12 -12.19 -6.92
N ASP A 40 -10.66 -11.06 -6.38
CA ASP A 40 -9.26 -10.87 -5.97
C ASP A 40 -9.07 -11.19 -4.48
N PHE A 41 -8.64 -12.41 -4.18
CA PHE A 41 -8.45 -12.89 -2.81
C PHE A 41 -7.05 -12.63 -2.26
N ARG A 42 -6.16 -11.96 -3.00
CA ARG A 42 -4.75 -11.80 -2.61
C ARG A 42 -4.58 -10.98 -1.33
N GLY A 43 -5.52 -10.06 -1.07
CA GLY A 43 -5.62 -9.29 0.16
C GLY A 43 -6.05 -10.09 1.41
N LEU A 44 -6.42 -11.37 1.26
CA LEU A 44 -6.81 -12.26 2.37
C LEU A 44 -5.68 -13.13 2.89
N THR A 45 -4.57 -13.24 2.14
CA THR A 45 -3.42 -14.07 2.52
C THR A 45 -2.43 -13.30 3.38
N ASP A 46 -1.69 -14.01 4.23
CA ASP A 46 -0.63 -13.40 5.04
C ASP A 46 0.38 -12.68 4.14
N ALA A 47 0.63 -11.41 4.47
CA ALA A 47 1.52 -10.57 3.70
C ALA A 47 2.96 -11.10 3.80
N LYS A 48 3.59 -11.34 2.65
CA LYS A 48 4.95 -11.88 2.56
C LYS A 48 5.97 -10.75 2.42
N GLN A 49 6.93 -10.69 3.33
CA GLN A 49 8.06 -9.77 3.19
C GLN A 49 9.05 -10.29 2.14
N THR A 50 9.50 -9.39 1.25
CA THR A 50 10.48 -9.66 0.19
C THR A 50 11.09 -8.34 -0.32
N THR A 51 11.99 -8.38 -1.30
CA THR A 51 12.61 -7.21 -1.94
C THR A 51 12.33 -7.20 -3.45
N LEU A 52 12.51 -6.04 -4.09
CA LEU A 52 12.39 -5.96 -5.55
C LEU A 52 13.44 -6.84 -6.23
N THR A 53 14.64 -6.89 -5.65
CA THR A 53 15.76 -7.69 -6.16
C THR A 53 15.45 -9.19 -6.15
N GLU A 54 14.82 -9.69 -5.07
CA GLU A 54 14.41 -11.10 -4.98
C GLU A 54 13.36 -11.47 -6.02
N ILE A 55 12.31 -10.65 -6.17
CA ILE A 55 11.25 -10.87 -7.15
C ILE A 55 11.85 -10.88 -8.56
N TRP A 56 12.73 -9.93 -8.86
CA TRP A 56 13.37 -9.83 -10.16
C TRP A 56 14.30 -11.00 -10.46
N ALA A 57 15.07 -11.48 -9.47
CA ALA A 57 15.94 -12.63 -9.66
C ALA A 57 15.15 -13.90 -10.03
N ASP A 58 14.00 -14.12 -9.38
CA ASP A 58 13.10 -15.21 -9.76
C ASP A 58 12.55 -15.01 -11.18
N TRP A 59 12.16 -13.78 -11.52
CA TRP A 59 11.63 -13.43 -12.85
C TRP A 59 12.63 -13.69 -13.97
N GLN A 60 13.89 -13.28 -13.78
CA GLN A 60 14.97 -13.51 -14.73
C GLN A 60 15.28 -14.99 -14.91
N THR A 61 15.06 -15.80 -13.87
CA THR A 61 15.25 -17.26 -13.94
C THR A 61 14.13 -17.91 -14.73
N ASN A 62 12.88 -17.59 -14.39
CA ASN A 62 11.70 -18.08 -15.09
C ASN A 62 10.45 -17.25 -14.70
N GLU A 63 10.01 -16.40 -15.64
CA GLU A 63 8.86 -15.52 -15.49
C GLU A 63 7.58 -16.24 -15.06
N VAL A 64 7.26 -17.40 -15.65
CA VAL A 64 6.01 -18.13 -15.35
C VAL A 64 5.99 -18.56 -13.89
N THR A 65 7.07 -19.19 -13.42
CA THR A 65 7.17 -19.64 -12.02
C THR A 65 7.26 -18.49 -11.04
N ALA A 66 7.88 -17.37 -11.43
CA ALA A 66 7.93 -16.16 -10.62
C ALA A 66 6.54 -15.54 -10.44
N LYS A 67 5.75 -15.46 -11.52
CA LYS A 67 4.35 -15.03 -11.47
C LYS A 67 3.56 -15.92 -10.52
N GLU A 68 3.59 -17.24 -10.69
CA GLU A 68 2.87 -18.16 -9.79
C GLU A 68 3.25 -18.00 -8.32
N LYS A 69 4.54 -17.80 -8.04
CA LYS A 69 5.08 -17.64 -6.68
C LYS A 69 4.60 -16.36 -5.99
N TRP A 70 4.61 -15.24 -6.73
CA TRP A 70 4.44 -13.89 -6.18
C TRP A 70 3.05 -13.29 -6.40
N ASP A 71 2.37 -13.65 -7.49
CA ASP A 71 1.09 -13.04 -7.87
C ASP A 71 -0.01 -13.36 -6.86
N ALA A 72 -0.04 -14.57 -6.29
CA ALA A 72 -1.09 -14.98 -5.36
C ALA A 72 -1.00 -14.35 -3.95
N ARG A 73 -0.08 -13.41 -3.70
CA ARG A 73 0.26 -12.93 -2.36
C ARG A 73 0.17 -11.41 -2.25
N THR A 74 -0.19 -10.94 -1.06
CA THR A 74 0.15 -9.59 -0.64
C THR A 74 1.62 -9.54 -0.27
N LEU A 75 2.37 -8.56 -0.76
CA LEU A 75 3.81 -8.40 -0.56
C LEU A 75 4.10 -7.18 0.30
N ILE A 76 5.14 -7.26 1.14
CA ILE A 76 5.70 -6.13 1.89
C ILE A 76 7.13 -5.92 1.44
N ILE A 77 7.39 -4.75 0.84
CA ILE A 77 8.63 -4.46 0.11
C ILE A 77 9.25 -3.19 0.68
N PRO A 78 10.51 -3.22 1.15
CA PRO A 78 11.21 -2.02 1.55
C PRO A 78 11.63 -1.20 0.32
N GLY A 79 11.59 0.11 0.45
CA GLY A 79 11.88 1.03 -0.64
C GLY A 79 12.48 2.36 -0.18
N VAL A 80 13.14 3.04 -1.12
CA VAL A 80 13.55 4.44 -0.98
C VAL A 80 12.80 5.26 -2.02
N VAL A 81 12.04 6.27 -1.58
CA VAL A 81 11.25 7.12 -2.47
C VAL A 81 12.15 7.83 -3.47
N GLN A 82 11.83 7.72 -4.75
CA GLN A 82 12.52 8.41 -5.85
C GLN A 82 11.70 9.59 -6.37
N ARG A 83 10.40 9.36 -6.62
CA ARG A 83 9.45 10.40 -7.03
C ARG A 83 8.01 9.97 -6.73
N ILE A 84 7.11 10.94 -6.61
CA ILE A 84 5.67 10.72 -6.47
C ILE A 84 5.01 11.46 -7.63
N THR A 85 4.17 10.77 -8.39
CA THR A 85 3.50 11.33 -9.58
C THR A 85 2.05 10.88 -9.65
N LYS A 86 1.21 11.67 -10.31
CA LYS A 86 -0.10 11.19 -10.76
C LYS A 86 0.10 10.40 -12.05
N THR A 87 -0.65 9.33 -12.22
CA THR A 87 -0.79 8.68 -13.52
C THR A 87 -1.78 9.50 -14.33
N ASP A 88 -1.41 9.91 -15.55
CA ASP A 88 -2.24 10.82 -16.35
C ASP A 88 -3.58 10.17 -16.72
N THR A 89 -4.56 11.04 -16.97
CA THR A 89 -6.00 10.81 -17.18
C THR A 89 -6.33 9.79 -18.27
N VAL A 90 -6.21 8.49 -17.96
CA VAL A 90 -7.09 7.50 -18.56
C VAL A 90 -8.38 7.52 -17.75
N VAL A 91 -9.48 7.87 -18.42
CA VAL A 91 -10.82 8.04 -17.86
C VAL A 91 -11.16 6.87 -16.92
N GLY A 92 -11.15 7.14 -15.61
CA GLY A 92 -11.57 6.19 -14.58
C GLY A 92 -10.56 5.82 -13.49
N GLN A 93 -9.29 6.25 -13.53
CA GLN A 93 -8.33 5.91 -12.46
C GLN A 93 -7.46 7.10 -12.05
N ASN A 94 -7.93 7.91 -11.08
CA ASN A 94 -7.14 8.91 -10.36
C ASN A 94 -6.11 8.23 -9.45
N GLN A 95 -5.12 7.55 -10.02
CA GLN A 95 -4.10 6.84 -9.26
C GLN A 95 -2.87 7.71 -9.03
N ILE A 96 -2.35 7.62 -7.81
CA ILE A 96 -1.06 8.18 -7.45
C ILE A 96 -0.04 7.04 -7.50
N ALA A 97 1.05 7.29 -8.21
CA ALA A 97 2.19 6.40 -8.30
C ALA A 97 3.32 6.91 -7.40
N VAL A 98 3.75 6.08 -6.45
CA VAL A 98 5.01 6.28 -5.74
C VAL A 98 6.06 5.42 -6.42
N ILE A 99 7.08 6.06 -6.98
CA ILE A 99 8.23 5.39 -7.57
C ILE A 99 9.32 5.32 -6.52
N PHE A 100 9.83 4.11 -6.27
CA PHE A 100 10.81 3.84 -5.23
C PHE A 100 11.88 2.87 -5.75
N SER A 101 13.07 2.89 -5.17
CA SER A 101 14.12 1.94 -5.49
C SER A 101 14.34 0.95 -4.35
N ASP A 102 14.87 -0.23 -4.66
CA ASP A 102 15.31 -1.17 -3.64
C ASP A 102 16.44 -0.54 -2.80
N PRO A 103 16.38 -0.57 -1.45
CA PRO A 103 17.43 0.00 -0.60
C PRO A 103 18.81 -0.65 -0.80
N SER A 104 18.83 -1.92 -1.19
CA SER A 104 20.04 -2.72 -1.40
C SER A 104 20.51 -2.73 -2.86
N ASN A 105 19.63 -2.39 -3.81
CA ASN A 105 19.91 -2.38 -5.24
C ASN A 105 19.20 -1.21 -5.94
N PRO A 106 19.79 0.00 -5.97
CA PRO A 106 19.15 1.19 -6.54
C PRO A 106 18.81 1.10 -8.03
N LYS A 107 19.34 0.09 -8.75
CA LYS A 107 18.98 -0.17 -10.15
C LYS A 107 17.62 -0.84 -10.29
N CYS A 108 17.12 -1.47 -9.23
CA CYS A 108 15.78 -2.02 -9.20
C CYS A 108 14.77 -1.00 -8.71
N THR A 109 13.77 -0.74 -9.54
CA THR A 109 12.74 0.27 -9.31
C THR A 109 11.38 -0.39 -9.18
N GLY A 110 10.62 0.06 -8.20
CA GLY A 110 9.24 -0.29 -7.98
C GLY A 110 8.33 0.91 -8.25
N GLN A 111 7.12 0.63 -8.73
CA GLN A 111 6.04 1.58 -8.82
C GLN A 111 4.86 1.04 -8.01
N GLY A 112 4.51 1.72 -6.92
CA GLY A 112 3.28 1.40 -6.18
C GLY A 112 2.14 2.30 -6.65
N LEU A 113 1.04 1.69 -7.08
CA LEU A 113 -0.18 2.34 -7.54
C LEU A 113 -1.23 2.31 -6.45
N THR A 114 -1.67 3.50 -6.02
CA THR A 114 -2.74 3.65 -5.02
C THR A 114 -3.88 4.49 -5.59
N ARG A 115 -5.13 4.12 -5.27
CA ARG A 115 -6.31 4.89 -5.68
C ARG A 115 -6.50 6.10 -4.76
N ASP A 116 -6.89 7.24 -5.34
CA ASP A 116 -7.17 8.48 -4.61
C ASP A 116 -8.66 8.63 -4.22
N ASP A 117 -9.43 7.54 -4.23
CA ASP A 117 -10.91 7.58 -4.21
C ASP A 117 -11.50 8.28 -2.96
N LEU A 118 -10.72 8.43 -1.87
CA LEU A 118 -11.16 9.10 -0.63
C LEU A 118 -10.14 10.11 -0.06
N LEU A 119 -9.15 10.59 -0.84
CA LEU A 119 -8.07 11.51 -0.40
C LEU A 119 -7.15 11.01 0.75
N VAL A 120 -7.45 9.85 1.36
CA VAL A 120 -6.71 9.29 2.49
C VAL A 120 -5.27 8.95 2.08
N ASN A 121 -5.11 8.28 0.94
CA ASN A 121 -3.79 7.87 0.45
C ASN A 121 -2.96 9.08 0.03
N LYS A 122 -3.57 10.09 -0.59
CA LYS A 122 -2.95 11.38 -0.89
C LYS A 122 -2.44 12.10 0.35
N LYS A 123 -3.21 12.13 1.45
CA LYS A 123 -2.74 12.71 2.73
C LYS A 123 -1.60 11.92 3.36
N LYS A 124 -1.62 10.58 3.26
CA LYS A 124 -0.54 9.73 3.80
C LYS A 124 0.78 9.98 3.08
N ILE A 125 0.75 10.05 1.74
CA ILE A 125 1.96 10.21 0.92
C ILE A 125 2.36 11.69 0.73
N SER A 126 1.53 12.67 1.09
CA SER A 126 1.86 14.10 0.91
C SER A 126 3.07 14.55 1.74
N ASN A 127 3.40 13.82 2.81
CA ASN A 127 4.55 14.10 3.66
C ASN A 127 5.83 13.40 3.20
N PHE A 128 5.73 12.52 2.20
CA PHE A 128 6.88 11.77 1.71
C PHE A 128 7.70 12.65 0.77
N LYS A 129 9.01 12.48 0.81
CA LYS A 129 9.97 13.15 -0.08
C LYS A 129 10.97 12.15 -0.64
N LYS A 130 11.65 12.56 -1.72
CA LYS A 130 12.75 11.78 -2.28
C LYS A 130 13.80 11.49 -1.20
N GLY A 131 14.24 10.24 -1.13
CA GLY A 131 15.21 9.73 -0.15
C GLY A 131 14.58 9.14 1.11
N ASP A 132 13.28 9.31 1.34
CA ASP A 132 12.59 8.67 2.46
C ASP A 132 12.58 7.16 2.33
N ARG A 133 12.79 6.46 3.44
CA ARG A 133 12.60 5.00 3.51
C ARG A 133 11.14 4.69 3.76
N ILE A 134 10.61 3.73 3.01
CA ILE A 134 9.21 3.31 3.09
C ILE A 134 9.11 1.79 3.11
N LEU A 135 7.99 1.29 3.64
CA LEU A 135 7.49 -0.05 3.33
C LEU A 135 6.29 0.10 2.41
N VAL A 136 6.28 -0.70 1.35
CA VAL A 136 5.20 -0.81 0.37
C VAL A 136 4.49 -2.12 0.63
N LYS A 137 3.19 -2.07 0.92
CA LYS A 137 2.34 -3.25 0.98
C LYS A 137 1.42 -3.24 -0.24
N GLY A 138 1.41 -4.30 -1.03
CA GLY A 138 0.58 -4.35 -2.25
C GLY A 138 0.63 -5.70 -2.93
N VAL A 139 -0.02 -5.81 -4.09
CA VAL A 139 -0.01 -7.03 -4.92
C VAL A 139 0.76 -6.79 -6.20
N LEU A 140 1.46 -7.79 -6.72
CA LEU A 140 2.23 -7.63 -7.95
C LEU A 140 1.28 -7.34 -9.14
N GLY A 141 1.54 -6.25 -9.85
CA GLY A 141 0.80 -5.88 -11.06
C GLY A 141 1.39 -6.60 -12.26
N THR A 142 0.77 -7.70 -12.69
CA THR A 142 1.30 -8.59 -13.76
C THR A 142 0.78 -8.30 -15.16
N SER A 143 -0.05 -7.25 -15.34
CA SER A 143 -0.57 -6.84 -16.65
C SER A 143 0.55 -6.29 -17.54
N GLU A 144 0.61 -6.71 -18.80
CA GLU A 144 1.65 -6.34 -19.79
C GLU A 144 1.91 -4.81 -19.87
N SER A 145 0.90 -3.97 -19.68
CA SER A 145 1.03 -2.50 -19.69
C SER A 145 1.81 -1.90 -18.51
N LYS A 146 2.15 -2.71 -17.50
CA LYS A 146 2.85 -2.28 -16.27
C LYS A 146 4.29 -2.78 -16.20
N TRP A 147 4.73 -3.54 -17.21
CA TRP A 147 6.10 -4.03 -17.36
C TRP A 147 6.76 -3.25 -18.49
N THR A 148 7.74 -2.42 -18.16
CA THR A 148 8.64 -1.83 -19.16
C THR A 148 9.63 -2.89 -19.63
N ASP A 149 10.06 -2.78 -20.89
CA ASP A 149 11.04 -3.64 -21.58
C ASP A 149 11.90 -4.51 -20.64
N ASN A 150 11.86 -5.83 -20.87
CA ASN A 150 12.38 -6.93 -20.05
C ASN A 150 13.86 -6.84 -19.61
N ASP A 151 14.58 -5.80 -20.00
CA ASP A 151 16.00 -5.59 -19.72
C ASP A 151 16.27 -4.79 -18.45
N SER A 152 15.23 -4.25 -17.79
CA SER A 152 15.38 -3.45 -16.57
C SER A 152 14.49 -3.92 -15.43
N CYS A 153 15.05 -3.91 -14.21
CA CYS A 153 14.36 -4.31 -12.99
C CYS A 153 13.30 -3.26 -12.63
N TRP A 154 12.11 -3.40 -13.19
CA TRP A 154 10.97 -2.52 -13.00
C TRP A 154 9.72 -3.34 -12.63
N LEU A 155 9.22 -3.16 -11.41
CA LEU A 155 8.08 -3.91 -10.88
C LEU A 155 6.94 -2.98 -10.48
N SER A 156 5.73 -3.28 -10.92
CA SER A 156 4.54 -2.52 -10.50
C SER A 156 3.79 -3.25 -9.39
N PHE A 157 3.23 -2.51 -8.45
CA PHE A 157 2.40 -3.01 -7.35
C PHE A 157 1.06 -2.31 -7.36
N ASP A 158 -0.01 -3.07 -7.48
CA ASP A 158 -1.37 -2.58 -7.36
C ASP A 158 -1.83 -2.58 -5.91
N LYS A 159 -2.86 -1.79 -5.63
CA LYS A 159 -3.45 -1.65 -4.28
C LYS A 159 -2.39 -1.29 -3.23
N ALA A 160 -1.44 -0.45 -3.65
CA ALA A 160 -0.29 -0.15 -2.83
C ALA A 160 -0.68 0.75 -1.64
N GLU A 161 -0.30 0.31 -0.45
CA GLU A 161 -0.26 1.07 0.79
C GLU A 161 1.18 1.37 1.16
N PHE A 162 1.43 2.56 1.70
CA PHE A 162 2.78 2.99 2.03
C PHE A 162 2.91 3.42 3.49
N THR A 163 3.99 2.98 4.13
CA THR A 163 4.33 3.34 5.50
C THR A 163 5.73 3.93 5.55
N LEU A 164 5.86 5.17 6.04
CA LEU A 164 7.16 5.81 6.27
C LEU A 164 7.94 5.08 7.38
N GLN A 165 9.20 4.76 7.12
CA GLN A 165 10.13 4.22 8.10
C GLN A 165 10.93 5.39 8.69
N LYS A 166 10.83 5.58 10.01
CA LYS A 166 11.54 6.64 10.75
C LYS A 166 12.94 6.18 11.15
#